data_AF-A0A978T2S7-F1
#
_entry.id   AF-A0A978T2S7-F1
#
_cell.length_a   1.000
_cell.length_b   1.000
_cell.length_c   1.000
_cell.angle_alpha   90.00
_cell.angle_beta   90.00
_cell.angle_gamma   90.00
#
_symmetry.space_group_name_H-M   'P 1'
#
loop_
_entity.id
_entity.type
_entity.pdbx_description
1 polymer ?
#
loop_
_entity_poly.entity_id
_entity_poly.type
_entity_poly.pdbx_seq_one_letter_code
_entity_poly.pdbx_strand_id
1 'polypeptide(L)'
;MKSLHILPLVFLLLSWGSFKASSQTTRDILYYKRLLQQVDNICQSLTVSSLRENCNNLLKSSIFFDPDAIYLCGKKFRPHSTNILECLSAIRDRVYVQSEIRKCDRMITSPQTIECLQKGGREVVYGGCPLLEESKNLPGKKQATTKY
;
A
#
# COMPACT_ATOMS: atom_id res chain seq x y z
N MET A 1 -41.77 -49.60 -34.45
CA MET A 1 -40.59 -50.48 -34.26
C MET A 1 -39.34 -49.61 -34.36
N LYS A 2 -38.48 -49.64 -33.32
CA LYS A 2 -37.01 -49.47 -33.30
C LYS A 2 -36.42 -48.29 -34.11
N SER A 3 -35.60 -47.40 -33.59
CA SER A 3 -34.58 -47.59 -32.56
C SER A 3 -34.09 -46.22 -32.06
N LEU A 4 -33.96 -46.12 -30.75
CA LEU A 4 -33.34 -45.04 -29.99
C LEU A 4 -31.81 -45.24 -30.09
N HIS A 5 -31.06 -44.25 -30.60
CA HIS A 5 -29.59 -44.25 -30.48
C HIS A 5 -29.15 -43.14 -29.54
N ILE A 6 -28.80 -43.59 -28.33
CA ILE A 6 -28.09 -42.90 -27.28
C ILE A 6 -26.61 -42.81 -27.71
N LEU A 7 -26.04 -41.60 -27.74
CA LEU A 7 -24.60 -41.37 -27.79
C LEU A 7 -24.17 -40.59 -26.53
N PRO A 8 -22.94 -40.81 -26.03
CA PRO A 8 -22.63 -40.73 -24.62
C PRO A 8 -22.14 -39.34 -24.23
N LEU A 9 -22.65 -38.91 -23.06
CA LEU A 9 -22.08 -37.87 -22.22
C LEU A 9 -20.59 -38.14 -21.96
N VAL A 10 -19.72 -37.52 -22.72
CA VAL A 10 -18.29 -37.37 -22.36
C VAL A 10 -18.23 -36.27 -21.30
N PHE A 11 -18.36 -36.71 -20.04
CA PHE A 11 -18.01 -35.95 -18.85
C PHE A 11 -16.51 -35.65 -18.89
N LEU A 12 -16.13 -34.52 -19.50
CA LEU A 12 -14.84 -33.89 -19.24
C LEU A 12 -14.88 -33.31 -17.82
N LEU A 13 -14.53 -34.16 -16.86
CA LEU A 13 -14.08 -33.78 -15.52
C LEU A 13 -12.78 -32.99 -15.66
N LEU A 14 -12.89 -31.71 -16.06
CA LEU A 14 -11.82 -30.76 -15.80
C LEU A 14 -11.85 -30.45 -14.31
N SER A 15 -10.89 -31.06 -13.62
CA SER A 15 -10.58 -30.85 -12.22
C SER A 15 -10.57 -29.36 -11.90
N TRP A 16 -11.59 -28.90 -11.17
CA TRP A 16 -11.51 -27.67 -10.38
C TRP A 16 -10.46 -27.89 -9.30
N GLY A 17 -9.19 -27.65 -9.64
CA GLY A 17 -8.14 -27.45 -8.65
C GLY A 17 -8.59 -26.33 -7.74
N SER A 18 -8.91 -26.66 -6.48
CA SER A 18 -9.24 -25.68 -5.46
C SER A 18 -8.05 -24.76 -5.24
N PHE A 19 -8.06 -23.62 -5.92
CA PHE A 19 -7.13 -22.54 -5.70
C PHE A 19 -7.42 -21.96 -4.31
N LYS A 20 -6.77 -22.51 -3.28
CA LYS A 20 -6.75 -21.93 -1.93
C LYS A 20 -5.95 -20.62 -2.02
N ALA A 21 -6.62 -19.54 -2.38
CA ALA A 21 -6.10 -18.19 -2.18
C ALA A 21 -5.69 -18.09 -0.69
N SER A 22 -4.41 -17.85 -0.43
CA SER A 22 -3.90 -17.80 0.94
C SER A 22 -4.57 -16.62 1.67
N SER A 23 -5.05 -16.85 2.90
CA SER A 23 -5.77 -15.84 3.72
C SER A 23 -4.95 -14.58 4.04
N GLN A 24 -3.65 -14.57 3.70
CA GLN A 24 -2.76 -13.42 3.79
C GLN A 24 -3.11 -12.36 2.74
N THR A 25 -3.32 -12.78 1.47
CA THR A 25 -3.54 -11.86 0.34
C THR A 25 -4.79 -10.99 0.50
N THR A 26 -5.87 -11.50 1.08
CA THR A 26 -7.09 -10.72 1.30
C THR A 26 -6.91 -9.62 2.35
N ARG A 27 -6.11 -9.86 3.39
CA ARG A 27 -5.83 -8.85 4.44
C ARG A 27 -5.00 -7.70 3.89
N ASP A 28 -3.98 -8.01 3.10
CA ASP A 28 -3.10 -7.01 2.52
C ASP A 28 -3.85 -6.10 1.52
N ILE A 29 -4.76 -6.67 0.71
CA ILE A 29 -5.62 -5.91 -0.21
C ILE A 29 -6.55 -4.96 0.56
N LEU A 30 -7.19 -5.42 1.63
CA LEU A 30 -8.08 -4.58 2.44
C LEU A 30 -7.34 -3.46 3.15
N TYR A 31 -6.13 -3.75 3.66
CA TYR A 31 -5.26 -2.76 4.26
C TYR A 31 -4.89 -1.67 3.26
N TYR A 32 -4.41 -2.05 2.08
CA TYR A 32 -4.04 -1.12 1.03
C TYR A 32 -5.22 -0.26 0.56
N LYS A 33 -6.41 -0.87 0.41
CA LYS A 33 -7.64 -0.14 0.05
C LYS A 33 -7.99 0.95 1.08
N ARG A 34 -7.81 0.66 2.37
CA ARG A 34 -8.07 1.63 3.44
C ARG A 34 -7.09 2.80 3.39
N LEU A 35 -5.83 2.57 3.03
CA LEU A 35 -4.83 3.64 2.90
C LEU A 35 -5.17 4.59 1.75
N LEU A 36 -5.48 4.04 0.57
CA LEU A 36 -5.91 4.86 -0.57
C LEU A 36 -7.18 5.65 -0.25
N GLN A 37 -8.10 5.06 0.53
CA GLN A 37 -9.31 5.77 0.96
C GLN A 37 -9.00 6.95 1.88
N GLN A 38 -7.97 6.87 2.74
CA GLN A 38 -7.57 8.02 3.56
C GLN A 38 -7.06 9.17 2.71
N VAL A 39 -6.22 8.88 1.71
CA VAL A 39 -5.71 9.89 0.78
C VAL A 39 -6.85 10.47 -0.07
N ASP A 40 -7.76 9.62 -0.56
CA ASP A 40 -8.95 10.09 -1.30
C ASP A 40 -9.80 11.03 -0.44
N ASN A 41 -10.09 10.68 0.82
CA ASN A 41 -10.82 11.56 1.73
C ASN A 41 -10.12 12.93 1.91
N ILE A 42 -8.79 12.95 2.01
CA ILE A 42 -8.02 14.20 2.04
C ILE A 42 -8.24 14.96 0.72
N CYS A 43 -8.08 14.31 -0.43
CA CYS A 43 -8.28 14.95 -1.73
C CYS A 43 -9.70 15.51 -1.89
N GLN A 44 -10.74 14.78 -1.49
CA GLN A 44 -12.14 15.24 -1.57
C GLN A 44 -12.44 16.38 -0.62
N SER A 45 -11.70 16.50 0.49
CA SER A 45 -11.85 17.63 1.42
C SER A 45 -11.30 18.94 0.85
N LEU A 46 -10.48 18.92 -0.21
CA LEU A 46 -9.97 20.14 -0.84
C LEU A 46 -11.12 20.92 -1.52
N THR A 47 -11.31 22.17 -1.09
CA THR A 47 -12.36 23.05 -1.60
C THR A 47 -12.01 23.65 -2.96
N VAL A 48 -10.72 23.86 -3.22
CA VAL A 48 -10.21 24.40 -4.50
C VAL A 48 -10.15 23.26 -5.53
N SER A 49 -10.89 23.42 -6.63
CA SER A 49 -11.04 22.40 -7.68
C SER A 49 -9.71 21.95 -8.28
N SER A 50 -8.81 22.90 -8.58
CA SER A 50 -7.49 22.60 -9.16
C SER A 50 -6.59 21.82 -8.20
N LEU A 51 -6.60 22.16 -6.89
CA LEU A 51 -5.85 21.39 -5.89
C LEU A 51 -6.42 19.98 -5.73
N ARG A 52 -7.74 19.84 -5.72
CA ARG A 52 -8.40 18.54 -5.67
C ARG A 52 -8.06 17.68 -6.88
N GLU A 53 -8.09 18.25 -8.08
CA GLU A 53 -7.71 17.56 -9.31
C GLU A 53 -6.24 17.10 -9.27
N ASN A 54 -5.33 17.97 -8.85
CA ASN A 54 -3.92 17.62 -8.68
C ASN A 54 -3.73 16.51 -7.65
N CYS A 55 -4.44 16.55 -6.53
CA CYS A 55 -4.43 15.50 -5.51
C CYS A 55 -4.94 14.16 -6.06
N ASN A 56 -6.03 14.18 -6.83
CA ASN A 56 -6.58 12.98 -7.47
C ASN A 56 -5.62 12.40 -8.52
N ASN A 57 -4.90 13.26 -9.26
CA ASN A 57 -3.88 12.83 -10.22
C ASN A 57 -2.66 12.23 -9.51
N LEU A 58 -2.26 12.81 -8.37
CA LEU A 58 -1.26 12.21 -7.50
C LEU A 58 -1.70 10.80 -7.07
N LEU A 59 -2.89 10.66 -6.48
CA LEU A 59 -3.43 9.38 -6.02
C LEU A 59 -3.48 8.31 -7.12
N LYS A 60 -3.88 8.67 -8.35
CA LYS A 60 -3.94 7.75 -9.50
C LYS A 60 -2.57 7.32 -10.00
N SER A 61 -1.56 8.18 -9.88
CA SER A 61 -0.19 7.91 -10.33
C SER A 61 0.68 7.21 -9.28
N SER A 62 0.22 7.17 -8.03
CA SER A 62 0.90 6.49 -6.93
C SER A 62 0.62 4.99 -6.90
N ILE A 63 1.64 4.24 -6.50
CA ILE A 63 1.66 2.82 -6.23
C ILE A 63 1.44 2.55 -4.75
N PHE A 64 1.87 3.47 -3.89
CA PHE A 64 1.81 3.29 -2.45
C PHE A 64 1.86 4.62 -1.70
N PHE A 65 1.26 4.61 -0.51
CA PHE A 65 1.45 5.64 0.50
C PHE A 65 1.62 5.00 1.87
N ASP A 66 2.66 5.43 2.58
CA ASP A 66 2.90 4.98 3.94
C ASP A 66 1.84 5.55 4.90
N PRO A 67 1.15 4.71 5.71
CA PRO A 67 0.11 5.15 6.62
C PRO A 67 0.57 6.18 7.64
N ASP A 68 1.75 5.96 8.23
CA ASP A 68 2.27 6.84 9.27
C ASP A 68 2.68 8.18 8.66
N ALA A 69 3.19 8.17 7.42
CA ALA A 69 3.47 9.38 6.67
C ALA A 69 2.20 10.15 6.28
N ILE A 70 1.14 9.47 5.81
CA ILE A 70 -0.17 10.09 5.53
C ILE A 70 -0.71 10.74 6.80
N TYR A 71 -0.69 10.01 7.92
CA TYR A 71 -1.16 10.52 9.20
C TYR A 71 -0.38 11.77 9.61
N LEU A 72 0.94 11.75 9.48
CA LEU A 72 1.77 12.92 9.77
C LEU A 72 1.41 14.10 8.86
N CYS A 73 1.21 13.88 7.56
CA CYS A 73 0.76 14.93 6.64
C CYS A 73 -0.57 15.54 7.09
N GLY A 74 -1.59 14.71 7.37
CA GLY A 74 -2.89 15.18 7.85
C GLY A 74 -2.86 15.87 9.21
N LYS A 75 -1.95 15.46 10.10
CA LYS A 75 -1.73 16.07 11.42
C LYS A 75 -1.06 17.44 11.32
N LYS A 76 -0.02 17.57 10.47
CA LYS A 76 0.82 18.78 10.38
C LYS A 76 0.24 19.85 9.46
N PHE A 77 -0.47 19.44 8.42
CA PHE A 77 -0.97 20.34 7.39
C PHE A 77 -2.49 20.36 7.39
N ARG A 78 -3.08 21.56 7.31
CA ARG A 78 -4.53 21.67 7.21
C ARG A 78 -5.00 21.05 5.88
N PRO A 79 -6.18 20.38 5.85
CA PRO A 79 -6.73 19.71 4.66
C PRO A 79 -7.04 20.62 3.46
N HIS A 80 -6.80 21.93 3.56
CA HIS A 80 -7.08 22.91 2.50
C HIS A 80 -5.85 23.74 2.09
N SER A 81 -4.65 23.30 2.49
CA SER A 81 -3.40 24.01 2.20
C SER A 81 -2.68 23.39 0.99
N THR A 82 -1.94 24.19 0.23
CA THR A 82 -1.00 23.67 -0.79
C THR A 82 0.02 22.72 -0.17
N ASN A 83 0.39 22.95 1.09
CA ASN A 83 1.34 22.15 1.84
C ASN A 83 0.89 20.68 2.02
N ILE A 84 -0.42 20.38 2.08
CA ILE A 84 -0.85 18.99 2.16
C ILE A 84 -0.53 18.24 0.87
N LEU A 85 -0.68 18.90 -0.29
CA LEU A 85 -0.38 18.31 -1.59
C LEU A 85 1.12 18.11 -1.76
N GLU A 86 1.94 19.08 -1.34
CA GLU A 86 3.40 18.94 -1.32
C GLU A 86 3.85 17.81 -0.38
N CYS A 87 3.21 17.67 0.80
CA CYS A 87 3.50 16.58 1.72
C CYS A 87 3.14 15.22 1.12
N LEU A 88 1.94 15.07 0.55
CA LEU A 88 1.52 13.83 -0.12
C LEU A 88 2.46 13.49 -1.29
N SER A 89 2.89 14.50 -2.06
CA SER A 89 3.88 14.32 -3.12
C SER A 89 5.24 13.83 -2.60
N ALA A 90 5.69 14.36 -1.47
CA ALA A 90 6.95 13.96 -0.83
C ALA A 90 6.97 12.51 -0.36
N ILE A 91 5.82 11.98 0.08
CA ILE A 91 5.72 10.63 0.66
C ILE A 91 5.23 9.57 -0.33
N ARG A 92 4.86 10.00 -1.55
CA ARG A 92 4.38 9.11 -2.60
C ARG A 92 5.43 8.04 -2.88
N ASP A 93 4.98 6.79 -2.96
CA ASP A 93 5.79 5.62 -3.32
C ASP A 93 7.00 5.41 -2.40
N ARG A 94 6.86 5.82 -1.14
CA ARG A 94 7.89 5.65 -0.11
C ARG A 94 7.34 4.94 1.11
N VAL A 95 8.20 4.13 1.73
CA VAL A 95 7.96 3.46 3.00
C VAL A 95 8.91 4.03 4.04
N TYR A 96 8.39 4.36 5.21
CA TYR A 96 9.15 4.95 6.29
C TYR A 96 9.21 3.97 7.46
N VAL A 97 10.32 3.98 8.19
CA VAL A 97 10.34 3.38 9.52
C VAL A 97 9.89 4.40 10.55
N GLN A 98 9.33 3.92 11.67
CA GLN A 98 8.73 4.79 12.69
C GLN A 98 9.71 5.87 13.23
N SER A 99 11.01 5.55 13.32
CA SER A 99 12.02 6.52 13.79
C SER A 99 12.21 7.69 12.82
N GLU A 100 12.06 7.47 11.50
CA GLU A 100 12.13 8.52 10.48
C GLU A 100 10.91 9.45 10.59
N ILE A 101 9.71 8.89 10.70
CA ILE A 101 8.48 9.66 10.88
C ILE A 101 8.57 10.52 12.15
N ARG A 102 9.01 9.95 13.28
CA ARG A 102 9.19 10.68 14.54
C ARG A 102 10.21 11.80 14.42
N LYS A 103 11.27 11.61 13.63
CA LYS A 103 12.27 12.67 13.36
C LYS A 103 11.62 13.82 12.59
N CYS A 104 10.82 13.53 11.56
CA CYS A 104 10.14 14.57 10.78
C CYS A 104 9.00 15.25 11.55
N ASP A 105 8.28 14.54 12.43
CA ASP A 105 7.25 15.14 13.29
C ASP A 105 7.81 16.18 14.27
N ARG A 106 9.10 16.11 14.62
CA ARG A 106 9.77 17.10 15.48
C ARG A 106 10.18 18.38 14.75
N MET A 107 10.02 18.44 13.43
CA MET A 107 10.28 19.67 12.68
C MET A 107 9.24 20.73 13.05
N ILE A 108 9.73 21.96 13.20
CA ILE A 108 8.94 23.09 13.68
C ILE A 108 8.10 23.66 12.53
N THR A 109 8.71 23.82 11.36
CA THR A 109 8.07 24.46 10.22
C THR A 109 7.55 23.46 9.20
N SER A 110 6.54 23.91 8.45
CA SER A 110 5.97 23.17 7.32
C SER A 110 7.05 22.75 6.29
N PRO A 111 7.91 23.66 5.77
CA PRO A 111 8.93 23.28 4.79
C PRO A 111 9.96 22.28 5.34
N GLN A 112 10.41 22.44 6.59
CA GLN A 112 11.36 21.50 7.20
C GLN A 112 10.78 20.09 7.33
N THR A 113 9.48 19.99 7.64
CA THR A 113 8.78 18.70 7.73
C THR A 113 8.74 18.02 6.35
N ILE A 114 8.37 18.77 5.31
CA ILE A 114 8.30 18.25 3.92
C ILE A 114 9.68 17.82 3.45
N GLU A 115 10.70 18.66 3.62
CA GLU A 115 12.08 18.34 3.24
C GLU A 115 12.60 17.09 3.97
N CYS A 116 12.26 16.94 5.26
CA CYS A 116 12.60 15.74 6.02
C CYS A 116 11.96 14.48 5.43
N LEU A 117 10.68 14.54 5.05
CA LEU A 117 9.97 13.42 4.41
C LEU A 117 10.55 13.10 3.02
N GLN A 118 10.89 14.12 2.23
CA GLN A 118 11.49 13.95 0.89
C GLN A 118 12.88 13.29 0.95
N LYS A 119 13.67 13.55 1.99
CA LYS A 119 15.00 12.96 2.15
C LYS A 119 14.97 11.59 2.84
N GLY A 120 13.89 11.27 3.55
CA GLY A 120 13.73 10.01 4.27
C GLY A 120 12.94 8.97 3.48
N GLY A 121 12.78 7.80 4.10
CA GLY A 121 12.03 6.69 3.54
C GLY A 121 12.76 5.99 2.40
N ARG A 122 12.22 4.84 2.01
CA ARG A 122 12.73 4.01 0.91
C ARG A 122 11.70 3.94 -0.20
N GLU A 123 12.15 4.07 -1.44
CA GLU A 123 11.28 3.98 -2.60
C GLU A 123 10.71 2.56 -2.76
N VAL A 124 9.44 2.48 -3.10
CA VAL A 124 8.75 1.24 -3.44
C VAL A 124 9.06 0.91 -4.90
N VAL A 125 9.83 -0.15 -5.12
CA VAL A 125 10.13 -0.64 -6.47
C VAL A 125 9.03 -1.60 -6.93
N TYR A 126 8.45 -1.34 -8.10
CA TYR A 126 7.46 -2.22 -8.74
C TYR A 126 8.00 -3.66 -8.82
N GLY A 127 7.28 -4.62 -8.21
CA GLY A 127 7.63 -6.04 -8.20
C GLY A 127 8.00 -6.62 -6.84
N GLY A 128 8.26 -5.77 -5.83
CA GLY A 128 8.39 -6.18 -4.44
C GLY A 128 7.23 -5.62 -3.62
N CYS A 129 6.30 -6.46 -3.17
CA CYS A 129 5.36 -6.04 -2.13
C CYS A 129 6.19 -5.77 -0.85
N PRO A 130 6.26 -4.53 -0.33
CA PRO A 130 7.14 -4.20 0.79
C PRO A 130 6.84 -5.01 2.06
N LEU A 131 5.62 -5.52 2.17
CA LEU A 131 5.12 -6.30 3.31
C LEU A 131 5.77 -7.69 3.47
N LEU A 132 6.63 -8.14 2.54
CA LEU A 132 7.22 -9.49 2.60
C LEU A 132 8.70 -9.53 2.99
N GLU A 133 9.45 -8.42 2.95
CA GLU A 133 10.90 -8.46 3.18
C GLU A 133 11.31 -8.44 4.66
N GLU A 134 10.47 -7.97 5.58
CA GLU A 134 10.80 -7.91 7.01
C GLU A 134 10.95 -9.29 7.68
N SER A 135 10.51 -10.37 7.01
CA SER A 135 10.61 -11.73 7.53
C SER A 135 11.97 -12.40 7.33
N LYS A 136 12.88 -11.82 6.54
CA LYS A 136 14.21 -12.42 6.25
C LYS A 136 15.34 -11.91 7.13
N ASN A 137 15.12 -10.90 7.95
CA ASN A 137 16.16 -10.26 8.76
C ASN A 137 15.90 -10.33 10.28
N LEU A 138 15.30 -11.43 10.74
CA LEU A 138 15.25 -11.79 12.16
C LEU A 138 16.52 -12.59 12.52
N PRO A 139 17.49 -12.03 13.26
CA PRO A 139 18.60 -12.79 13.81
C PRO A 139 18.06 -13.73 14.89
N GLY A 140 18.10 -15.06 14.68
CA GLY A 140 17.84 -15.99 15.79
C GLY A 140 17.30 -17.38 15.50
N LYS A 141 17.12 -17.84 14.26
CA LYS A 141 16.82 -19.28 14.04
C LYS A 141 18.11 -20.10 14.04
N LYS A 142 18.52 -20.56 15.22
CA LYS A 142 19.50 -21.65 15.39
C LYS A 142 18.96 -22.87 14.66
N GLN A 143 19.69 -23.34 13.63
CA GLN A 143 19.44 -24.62 13.01
C GLN A 143 19.72 -25.73 14.03
N ALA A 144 18.70 -26.52 14.35
CA ALA A 144 18.87 -27.76 15.10
C ALA A 144 19.56 -28.79 14.19
N THR A 145 20.81 -29.09 14.47
CA THR A 145 21.53 -30.22 13.87
C THR A 145 21.14 -31.50 14.60
N THR A 146 20.29 -32.32 13.98
CA THR A 146 20.12 -33.72 14.38
C THR A 146 21.26 -34.52 13.75
N LYS A 147 22.23 -34.94 14.57
CA LYS A 147 23.17 -36.00 14.20
C LYS A 147 22.46 -37.34 14.39
N TYR A 148 22.44 -38.14 13.33
CA TYR A 148 22.39 -39.61 13.42
C TYR A 148 23.82 -40.13 13.31
#